data_AF-A0AA35SM77-F1
#
_entry.id   AF-A0AA35SM77-F1
#
_cell.length_a   1.000
_cell.length_b   1.000
_cell.length_c   1.000
_cell.angle_alpha   90.00
_cell.angle_beta   90.00
_cell.angle_gamma   90.00
#
_symmetry.space_group_name_H-M   'P 1'
#
loop_
_entity.id
_entity.type
_entity.pdbx_description
1 polymer ?
#
loop_
_entity_poly.entity_id
_entity_poly.type
_entity_poly.pdbx_seq_one_letter_code
_entity_poly.pdbx_strand_id
1 'polypeptide(L)'
;MASLPGSQSGGGTARGRRTVYATRRVSFCAAHYLRSPQLSDEENKALFGKCFNTHGHNYVVKATVKGEVDPRTGMVLNITELAQALEAIVVKQLDHKNLDFDVPYFKQCIRYVSYTNLGWA
;
A
#
# COMPACT_ATOMS: atom_id res chain seq x y z
N MET A 1 26.07 -59.12 -29.59
CA MET A 1 25.96 -58.08 -28.55
C MET A 1 26.55 -56.80 -29.12
N ALA A 2 25.69 -55.90 -29.63
CA ALA A 2 26.11 -54.60 -30.14
C ALA A 2 25.40 -53.53 -29.31
N SER A 3 26.17 -52.71 -28.61
CA SER A 3 25.69 -51.58 -27.81
C SER A 3 25.18 -50.46 -28.73
N LEU A 4 24.03 -49.87 -28.39
CA LEU A 4 23.55 -48.61 -28.98
C LEU A 4 23.79 -47.44 -28.00
N PRO A 5 24.15 -46.25 -28.49
CA PRO A 5 24.39 -45.07 -27.64
C PRO A 5 23.14 -44.19 -27.49
N GLY A 6 23.00 -43.61 -26.29
CA GLY A 6 22.57 -42.23 -26.07
C GLY A 6 21.07 -41.89 -26.16
N SER A 7 20.51 -41.42 -25.04
CA SER A 7 19.74 -40.17 -25.08
C SER A 7 20.24 -39.27 -23.94
N GLN A 8 20.85 -38.15 -24.32
CA GLN A 8 21.31 -37.14 -23.38
C GLN A 8 20.09 -36.47 -22.75
N SER A 9 20.03 -36.47 -21.43
CA SER A 9 19.10 -35.66 -20.66
C SER A 9 19.40 -34.18 -20.94
N GLY A 10 18.49 -33.53 -21.66
CA GLY A 10 18.55 -32.10 -21.93
C GLY A 10 18.59 -31.33 -20.61
N GLY A 11 19.78 -30.84 -20.26
CA GLY A 11 20.00 -29.90 -19.17
C GLY A 11 19.31 -28.57 -19.48
N GLY A 12 18.07 -28.44 -19.01
CA GLY A 12 17.41 -27.14 -18.89
C GLY A 12 18.14 -26.33 -17.84
N THR A 13 18.96 -25.37 -18.28
CA THR A 13 19.58 -24.40 -17.38
C THR A 13 18.50 -23.72 -16.55
N ALA A 14 18.59 -23.86 -15.22
CA ALA A 14 17.71 -23.18 -14.29
C ALA A 14 17.89 -21.67 -14.48
N ARG A 15 17.05 -21.05 -15.30
CA ARG A 15 16.99 -19.60 -15.45
C ARG A 15 16.64 -19.06 -14.07
N GLY A 16 17.59 -18.39 -13.41
CA GLY A 16 17.44 -17.89 -12.04
C GLY A 16 16.11 -17.17 -11.87
N ARG A 17 15.37 -17.52 -10.81
CA ARG A 17 14.02 -16.99 -10.56
C ARG A 17 14.12 -15.47 -10.43
N ARG A 18 13.53 -14.76 -11.40
CA ARG A 18 13.58 -13.29 -11.45
C ARG A 18 12.74 -12.74 -10.30
N THR A 19 13.36 -11.95 -9.43
CA THR A 19 12.63 -11.17 -8.42
C THR A 19 12.16 -9.86 -9.02
N VAL A 20 10.89 -9.53 -8.85
CA VAL A 20 10.28 -8.29 -9.37
C VAL A 20 9.51 -7.57 -8.27
N TYR A 21 9.19 -6.30 -8.52
CA TYR A 21 8.29 -5.50 -7.73
C TYR A 21 7.01 -5.25 -8.53
N ALA A 22 5.85 -5.44 -7.90
CA ALA A 22 4.57 -5.06 -8.48
C ALA A 22 3.88 -4.04 -7.57
N THR A 23 3.41 -2.93 -8.13
CA THR A 23 2.74 -1.87 -7.37
C THR A 23 1.31 -1.72 -7.85
N ARG A 24 0.35 -1.75 -6.92
CA ARG A 24 -1.04 -1.37 -7.17
C ARG A 24 -1.34 -0.04 -6.50
N ARG A 25 -2.01 0.84 -7.23
CA ARG A 25 -2.47 2.15 -6.75
C ARG A 25 -3.98 2.11 -6.55
N VAL A 26 -4.45 2.63 -5.42
CA VAL A 26 -5.86 2.97 -5.17
C VAL A 26 -5.93 4.41 -4.66
N SER A 27 -7.09 5.05 -4.81
CA SER A 27 -7.32 6.40 -4.29
C SER A 27 -8.63 6.42 -3.50
N PHE A 28 -8.71 7.28 -2.50
CA PHE A 28 -9.92 7.49 -1.72
C PHE A 28 -10.00 8.94 -1.23
N CYS A 29 -11.21 9.44 -0.99
CA CYS A 29 -11.46 10.78 -0.50
C CYS A 29 -11.81 10.72 0.99
N ALA A 30 -11.14 11.49 1.84
CA ALA A 30 -11.51 11.55 3.25
C ALA A 30 -11.26 12.92 3.86
N ALA A 31 -12.01 13.23 4.91
CA ALA A 31 -11.84 14.42 5.74
C ALA A 31 -11.13 14.08 7.06
N HIS A 32 -10.38 15.02 7.61
CA HIS A 32 -9.72 14.91 8.91
C HIS A 32 -9.31 16.28 9.47
N TYR A 33 -8.83 16.30 10.71
CA TYR A 33 -8.10 17.39 11.33
C TYR A 33 -6.84 16.87 12.05
N LEU A 34 -5.86 17.74 12.27
CA LEU A 34 -4.67 17.43 13.05
C LEU A 34 -4.73 18.15 14.41
N ARG A 35 -4.90 17.37 15.48
CA ARG A 35 -4.80 17.82 16.87
C ARG A 35 -4.13 16.76 17.72
N SER A 36 -3.37 17.22 18.69
CA SER A 36 -2.77 16.43 19.75
C SER A 36 -3.54 16.69 21.05
N PRO A 37 -4.08 15.66 21.73
CA PRO A 37 -4.73 15.83 23.02
C PRO A 37 -3.75 16.22 24.14
N GLN A 38 -2.44 16.13 23.91
CA GLN A 38 -1.40 16.56 24.85
C GLN A 38 -1.03 18.04 24.74
N LEU A 39 -1.58 18.75 23.75
CA LEU A 39 -1.29 20.17 23.50
C LEU A 39 -2.54 21.02 23.73
N SER A 40 -2.34 22.27 24.16
CA SER A 40 -3.40 23.28 24.16
C SER A 40 -3.87 23.60 22.74
N ASP A 41 -5.01 24.29 22.61
CA ASP A 41 -5.52 24.72 21.31
C ASP A 41 -4.59 25.71 20.62
N GLU A 42 -3.94 26.60 21.38
CA GLU A 42 -2.96 27.56 20.90
C GLU A 42 -1.71 26.85 20.34
N GLU A 43 -1.18 25.87 21.07
CA GLU A 43 -0.04 25.06 20.64
C GLU A 43 -0.39 24.20 19.41
N ASN A 44 -1.59 23.60 19.39
CA ASN A 44 -2.08 22.86 18.24
C ASN A 44 -2.23 23.74 17.00
N LYS A 45 -2.80 24.94 17.13
CA LYS A 45 -2.92 25.90 16.03
C LYS A 45 -1.55 26.38 15.55
N ALA A 46 -0.61 26.63 16.45
CA ALA A 46 0.75 27.02 16.10
C ALA A 46 1.49 25.89 15.35
N LEU A 47 1.31 24.65 15.78
CA LEU A 47 1.98 23.48 15.20
C LEU A 47 1.36 23.04 13.86
N PHE A 48 0.04 22.89 13.80
CA PHE A 48 -0.66 22.33 12.65
C PHE A 48 -1.21 23.39 11.68
N GLY A 49 -1.21 24.67 12.07
CA GLY A 49 -1.67 25.77 11.23
C GLY A 49 -3.10 25.55 10.72
N LYS A 50 -3.29 25.66 9.40
CA LYS A 50 -4.61 25.45 8.76
C LYS A 50 -5.14 24.02 8.95
N CYS A 51 -4.25 23.03 9.12
CA CYS A 51 -4.62 21.62 9.29
C CYS A 51 -5.22 21.33 10.68
N PHE A 52 -5.14 22.27 11.63
CA PHE A 52 -5.87 22.21 12.90
C PHE A 52 -7.39 22.13 12.72
N ASN A 53 -7.89 22.73 11.64
CA ASN A 53 -9.29 22.70 11.25
C ASN A 53 -9.58 21.48 10.36
N THR A 54 -10.84 21.06 10.35
CA THR A 54 -11.30 20.01 9.44
C THR A 54 -11.06 20.42 7.99
N HIS A 55 -10.45 19.52 7.24
CA HIS A 55 -10.19 19.64 5.82
C HIS A 55 -10.21 18.24 5.19
N GLY A 56 -10.05 18.12 3.88
CA GLY A 56 -10.08 16.83 3.21
C GLY A 56 -9.04 16.72 2.10
N HIS A 57 -8.79 15.47 1.69
CA HIS A 57 -7.83 15.14 0.65
C HIS A 57 -8.34 13.99 -0.22
N ASN A 58 -7.79 13.96 -1.43
CA ASN A 58 -7.86 12.79 -2.32
C ASN A 58 -6.57 11.99 -2.11
N TYR A 59 -6.61 11.04 -1.18
CA TYR A 59 -5.47 10.22 -0.83
C TYR A 59 -5.15 9.20 -1.93
N VAL A 60 -3.87 8.91 -2.09
CA VAL A 60 -3.37 7.86 -2.98
C VAL A 60 -2.58 6.86 -2.16
N VAL A 61 -3.00 5.59 -2.20
CA VAL A 61 -2.28 4.49 -1.56
C VAL A 61 -1.60 3.66 -2.64
N LYS A 62 -0.30 3.46 -2.50
CA LYS A 62 0.50 2.56 -3.35
C LYS A 62 0.95 1.37 -2.50
N ALA A 63 0.46 0.19 -2.82
CA ALA A 63 0.94 -1.05 -2.22
C ALA A 63 1.91 -1.73 -3.17
N THR A 64 3.12 -1.96 -2.71
CA THR A 64 4.18 -2.61 -3.47
C THR A 64 4.52 -3.95 -2.83
N VAL A 65 4.49 -4.99 -3.65
CA VAL A 65 4.91 -6.34 -3.28
C VAL A 65 6.20 -6.68 -4.00
N LYS A 66 7.02 -7.51 -3.36
CA LYS A 66 8.28 -8.02 -3.93
C LYS A 66 8.23 -9.53 -3.87
N GLY A 67 8.65 -10.18 -4.94
CA GLY A 67 8.74 -11.65 -4.95
C GLY A 67 9.25 -12.21 -6.25
N GLU A 68 9.43 -13.52 -6.26
CA GLU A 68 9.85 -14.26 -7.45
C GLU A 68 8.69 -14.40 -8.42
N VAL A 69 8.99 -14.30 -9.72
CA VAL A 69 8.01 -14.58 -10.78
C VAL A 69 7.78 -16.09 -10.85
N ASP A 70 6.51 -16.50 -10.71
CA ASP A 70 6.11 -17.86 -11.00
C ASP A 70 6.30 -18.15 -12.51
N PRO A 71 7.14 -19.12 -12.90
CA PRO A 71 7.41 -19.41 -14.30
C PRO A 71 6.19 -19.92 -15.08
N ARG A 72 5.15 -20.43 -14.40
CA ARG A 72 3.93 -20.93 -15.05
C ARG A 72 2.96 -19.82 -15.38
N THR A 73 2.81 -18.84 -14.47
CA THR A 73 1.80 -17.77 -14.58
C THR A 73 2.39 -16.45 -15.03
N GLY A 74 3.71 -16.27 -14.92
CA GLY A 74 4.39 -15.01 -15.21
C GLY A 74 4.15 -13.91 -14.17
N MET A 75 3.53 -14.24 -13.03
CA MET A 75 3.13 -13.30 -12.00
C MET A 75 3.91 -13.50 -10.70
N VAL A 76 4.12 -12.41 -9.96
CA VAL A 76 4.63 -12.46 -8.58
C VAL A 76 3.50 -12.71 -7.56
N LEU A 77 2.28 -12.29 -7.91
CA LEU A 77 1.02 -12.64 -7.25
C LEU A 77 -0.12 -12.37 -8.23
N ASN A 78 -1.30 -12.86 -7.90
CA ASN A 78 -2.52 -12.47 -8.61
C ASN A 78 -2.85 -11.00 -8.33
N ILE A 79 -2.78 -10.15 -9.36
CA ILE A 79 -3.05 -8.71 -9.23
C ILE A 79 -4.50 -8.43 -8.83
N THR A 80 -5.43 -9.33 -9.18
CA THR A 80 -6.84 -9.23 -8.81
C THR A 80 -7.03 -9.36 -7.30
N GLU A 81 -6.31 -10.30 -6.66
CA GLU A 81 -6.35 -10.48 -5.21
C GLU A 81 -5.80 -9.25 -4.48
N LEU A 82 -4.72 -8.65 -4.98
CA LEU A 82 -4.20 -7.41 -4.41
C LEU A 82 -5.17 -6.25 -4.55
N ALA A 83 -5.85 -6.13 -5.70
CA ALA A 83 -6.88 -5.11 -5.90
C ALA A 83 -8.05 -5.30 -4.93
N GLN A 84 -8.55 -6.53 -4.77
CA GLN A 84 -9.64 -6.85 -3.84
C GLN A 84 -9.26 -6.60 -2.38
N ALA A 85 -8.03 -6.94 -1.99
CA ALA A 85 -7.52 -6.68 -0.64
C ALA A 85 -7.46 -5.17 -0.36
N LEU A 86 -6.93 -4.38 -1.30
CA LEU A 86 -6.88 -2.91 -1.15
C LEU A 86 -8.27 -2.29 -1.11
N GLU A 87 -9.20 -2.77 -1.92
CA GLU A 87 -10.59 -2.33 -1.88
C GLU A 87 -11.21 -2.59 -0.49
N ALA A 88 -11.03 -3.80 0.05
CA ALA A 88 -11.61 -4.20 1.32
C ALA A 88 -11.00 -3.48 2.54
N ILE A 89 -9.68 -3.30 2.54
CA ILE A 89 -8.93 -2.79 3.70
C ILE A 89 -8.81 -1.26 3.67
N VAL A 90 -8.71 -0.67 2.47
CA VAL A 90 -8.50 0.78 2.31
C VAL A 90 -9.80 1.45 1.92
N VAL A 91 -10.33 1.15 0.72
CA VAL A 91 -11.43 1.94 0.13
C VAL A 91 -12.70 1.81 0.97
N LYS A 92 -13.17 0.58 1.25
CA LYS A 92 -14.37 0.37 2.08
C LYS A 92 -14.25 0.93 3.51
N GLN A 93 -13.03 1.00 4.03
CA GLN A 93 -12.81 1.49 5.38
C GLN A 93 -12.70 3.00 5.47
N LEU A 94 -12.20 3.67 4.43
CA LEU A 94 -11.74 5.06 4.52
C LEU A 94 -12.40 6.01 3.52
N ASP A 95 -12.93 5.51 2.40
CA ASP A 95 -13.48 6.36 1.34
C ASP A 95 -14.78 7.05 1.76
N HIS A 96 -14.91 8.33 1.42
CA HIS A 96 -16.00 9.24 1.77
C HIS A 96 -16.30 9.30 3.27
N LYS A 97 -15.27 9.20 4.12
CA LYS A 97 -15.40 9.27 5.58
C LYS A 97 -14.65 10.45 6.18
N ASN A 98 -15.06 10.82 7.39
CA ASN A 98 -14.20 11.56 8.29
C ASN A 98 -13.36 10.58 9.10
N LEU A 99 -12.04 10.59 8.89
CA LEU A 99 -11.11 9.65 9.54
C LEU A 99 -11.24 9.72 11.08
N ASP A 100 -11.51 10.90 11.62
CA ASP A 100 -11.47 11.15 13.05
C ASP A 100 -12.73 10.67 13.78
N PHE A 101 -13.85 10.62 13.08
CA PHE A 101 -15.15 10.29 13.67
C PHE A 101 -15.67 8.92 13.23
N ASP A 102 -15.39 8.51 11.99
CA ASP A 102 -15.99 7.32 11.38
C ASP A 102 -15.06 6.10 11.42
N VAL A 103 -13.77 6.29 11.69
CA VAL A 103 -12.78 5.22 11.68
C VAL A 103 -12.21 5.03 13.10
N PRO A 104 -12.58 3.95 13.81
CA PRO A 104 -12.21 3.74 15.22
C PRO A 104 -10.72 3.86 15.52
N TYR A 105 -9.87 3.43 14.59
CA TYR A 105 -8.41 3.50 14.73
C TYR A 105 -7.90 4.93 14.98
N PHE A 106 -8.45 5.93 14.30
CA PHE A 106 -7.98 7.31 14.40
C PHE A 106 -8.59 8.10 15.57
N LYS A 107 -9.49 7.50 16.34
CA LYS A 107 -10.07 8.12 17.55
C LYS A 107 -9.08 8.19 18.70
N GLN A 108 -8.08 7.31 18.74
CA GLN A 108 -7.19 7.11 19.89
C GLN A 108 -5.72 7.43 19.63
N CYS A 109 -5.33 7.73 18.38
CA CYS A 109 -3.93 8.00 18.02
C CYS A 109 -3.66 9.50 17.85
N ILE A 110 -2.51 9.97 18.36
CA ILE A 110 -1.96 11.28 17.99
C ILE A 110 -1.66 11.23 16.48
N ARG A 111 -2.32 12.12 15.73
CA ARG A 111 -2.33 12.06 14.27
C ARG A 111 -1.10 12.76 13.71
N TYR A 112 0.00 12.05 13.64
CA TYR A 112 1.06 12.40 12.70
C TYR A 112 0.74 11.72 11.37
N VAL A 113 0.22 12.47 10.41
CA VAL A 113 0.57 12.14 9.03
C VAL A 113 2.03 12.53 8.91
N SER A 114 2.96 11.61 9.22
CA SER A 114 4.34 11.86 8.86
C SER A 114 4.36 12.01 7.35
N TYR A 115 4.85 13.14 6.86
CA TYR A 115 5.10 13.40 5.44
C TYR A 115 6.23 12.51 4.89
N THR A 116 6.35 11.27 5.35
CA THR A 116 7.26 10.27 4.83
C THR A 116 6.59 9.64 3.62
N ASN A 117 6.96 10.11 2.43
CA ASN A 117 6.63 9.60 1.09
C ASN A 117 5.36 10.06 0.36
N LEU A 118 4.80 11.23 0.68
CA LEU A 118 3.95 11.93 -0.30
C LEU A 118 4.82 12.84 -1.16
N GLY A 119 5.48 12.24 -2.15
CA GLY A 119 5.98 12.98 -3.29
C GLY A 119 4.79 13.64 -3.99
N TRP A 120 4.72 14.96 -3.90
CA TRP A 120 3.82 15.78 -4.69
C TRP A 120 4.06 15.46 -6.17
N ALA A 121 3.01 15.05 -6.86
CA ALA A 121 2.91 15.02 -8.31
C ALA A 121 1.67 15.81 -8.70
#